data_AF-A0A7X6A1D8-F1
#
_entry.id   AF-A0A7X6A1D8-F1
#
_cell.length_a   1.000
_cell.length_b   1.000
_cell.length_c   1.000
_cell.angle_alpha   90.00
_cell.angle_beta   90.00
_cell.angle_gamma   90.00
#
_symmetry.space_group_name_H-M   'P 1'
#
loop_
_entity.id
_entity.type
_entity.pdbx_description
1 polymer ?
#
loop_
_entity_poly.entity_id
_entity_poly.type
_entity_poly.pdbx_seq_one_letter_code
_entity_poly.pdbx_strand_id
1 'polypeptide(L)'
;MRNGKLLAGLYLVAFPVTVVGLVALLASQLAGQNLLPGVAVGLFVGGSLVIAGLSYALRAAVPAGSVKAGKDARVVAWNRLALGRELPGAWRAVRG
;
A
#
# COMPACT_ATOMS: atom_id res chain seq x y z
N MET A 1 3.03 16.44 -13.63
CA MET A 1 1.95 15.44 -13.89
C MET A 1 2.46 14.01 -14.11
N ARG A 2 3.57 13.79 -14.84
CA ARG A 2 4.08 12.45 -15.19
C ARG A 2 4.41 11.54 -13.98
N ASN A 3 5.02 12.11 -12.93
CA ASN A 3 5.38 11.35 -11.72
C ASN A 3 4.16 10.89 -10.90
N GLY A 4 3.07 11.66 -10.89
CA GLY A 4 1.85 11.31 -10.14
C GLY A 4 1.16 10.06 -10.71
N LYS A 5 1.10 9.92 -12.05
CA LYS A 5 0.55 8.73 -12.70
C LYS A 5 1.36 7.48 -12.39
N LEU A 6 2.69 7.60 -12.35
CA LEU A 6 3.59 6.49 -12.05
C LEU A 6 3.46 6.02 -10.60
N LEU A 7 3.40 6.96 -9.64
CA LEU A 7 3.16 6.63 -8.23
C LEU A 7 1.78 5.99 -8.01
N ALA A 8 0.75 6.49 -8.70
CA ALA A 8 -0.59 5.90 -8.67
C ALA A 8 -0.62 4.49 -9.27
N GLY A 9 0.07 4.27 -10.39
CA GLY A 9 0.22 2.94 -11.00
C GLY A 9 0.95 1.96 -10.08
N LEU A 10 2.06 2.39 -9.48
CA LEU A 10 2.78 1.58 -8.48
C LEU A 10 1.89 1.20 -7.30
N TYR A 11 1.08 2.14 -6.80
CA TYR A 11 0.15 1.87 -5.71
C TYR A 11 -0.93 0.86 -6.09
N LEU A 12 -1.51 0.98 -7.30
CA LEU A 12 -2.54 0.08 -7.81
C LEU A 12 -2.05 -1.36 -7.99
N VAL A 13 -0.74 -1.56 -8.19
CA VAL A 13 -0.13 -2.91 -8.23
C VAL A 13 0.25 -3.37 -6.83
N ALA A 14 0.89 -2.50 -6.03
CA ALA A 14 1.38 -2.85 -4.71
C ALA A 14 0.27 -3.24 -3.74
N PHE A 15 -0.87 -2.53 -3.77
CA PHE A 15 -1.97 -2.80 -2.84
C PHE A 15 -2.57 -4.21 -3.02
N PRO A 16 -3.00 -4.64 -4.23
CA PRO A 16 -3.43 -6.01 -4.47
C PRO A 16 -2.36 -7.04 -4.13
N VAL A 17 -1.09 -6.79 -4.45
CA VAL A 17 0.02 -7.70 -4.13
C VAL A 17 0.12 -7.92 -2.61
N THR A 18 0.03 -6.85 -1.81
CA THR A 18 0.00 -6.95 -0.35
C THR A 18 -1.21 -7.76 0.13
N VAL A 19 -2.40 -7.48 -0.39
CA VAL A 19 -3.64 -8.18 0.00
C VAL A 19 -3.57 -9.67 -0.35
N VAL A 20 -3.14 -10.01 -1.57
CA VAL A 20 -2.97 -11.39 -2.02
C VAL A 20 -1.94 -12.13 -1.16
N GLY A 21 -0.81 -11.49 -0.85
CA GLY A 21 0.20 -12.07 0.04
C GLY A 21 -0.35 -12.35 1.44
N LEU A 22 -1.11 -11.41 2.01
CA LEU A 22 -1.74 -11.57 3.32
C LEU A 22 -2.80 -12.68 3.31
N VAL A 23 -3.67 -12.71 2.31
CA VAL A 23 -4.71 -13.75 2.17
C VAL A 23 -4.08 -15.13 2.00
N ALA A 24 -3.04 -15.25 1.18
CA ALA A 24 -2.31 -16.50 0.99
C ALA A 24 -1.66 -16.97 2.30
N LEU A 25 -1.04 -16.05 3.05
CA LEU A 25 -0.49 -16.35 4.38
C LEU A 25 -1.57 -16.90 5.34
N LEU A 26 -2.69 -16.19 5.46
CA LEU A 26 -3.79 -16.61 6.34
C LEU A 26 -4.38 -17.95 5.89
N ALA A 27 -4.55 -18.16 4.59
CA ALA A 27 -5.03 -19.43 4.03
C ALA A 27 -4.09 -20.59 4.34
N SER A 28 -2.78 -20.41 4.21
CA SER A 28 -1.79 -21.43 4.57
C SER A 28 -1.83 -21.77 6.06
N GLN A 29 -1.99 -20.76 6.93
CA GLN A 29 -2.13 -20.99 8.37
C GLN A 29 -3.43 -21.73 8.72
N LEU A 30 -4.56 -21.34 8.10
CA LEU A 30 -5.87 -21.96 8.32
C LEU A 30 -5.93 -23.41 7.81
N ALA A 31 -5.33 -23.69 6.66
CA ALA A 31 -5.33 -25.02 6.06
C ALA A 31 -4.37 -26.01 6.76
N GLY A 32 -3.50 -25.53 7.67
CA GLY A 32 -2.42 -26.34 8.24
C GLY A 32 -1.42 -26.85 7.20
N GLN A 33 -1.44 -26.29 5.99
CA GLN A 33 -0.58 -26.70 4.87
C GLN A 33 0.43 -25.59 4.58
N ASN A 34 1.69 -25.98 4.37
CA ASN A 34 2.74 -25.07 3.91
C ASN A 34 2.59 -24.78 2.41
N LEU A 35 1.49 -24.12 2.03
CA LEU A 35 1.31 -23.60 0.67
C LEU A 35 2.24 -22.40 0.52
N LEU A 36 3.44 -22.65 -0.04
CA LEU A 36 4.43 -21.66 -0.47
C LEU A 36 4.61 -20.44 0.46
N PRO A 37 4.95 -20.63 1.75
CA PRO A 37 5.03 -19.54 2.72
C PRO A 37 6.01 -18.46 2.27
N GLY A 38 7.14 -18.83 1.63
CA GLY A 38 8.11 -17.86 1.11
C GLY A 38 7.53 -16.91 0.05
N VAL A 39 6.68 -17.40 -0.85
CA VAL A 39 6.06 -16.57 -1.89
C VAL A 39 5.00 -15.64 -1.29
N ALA A 40 4.16 -16.15 -0.39
CA ALA A 40 3.13 -15.36 0.27
C ALA A 40 3.74 -14.24 1.15
N VAL A 41 4.79 -14.57 1.92
CA VAL A 41 5.58 -13.59 2.68
C VAL A 41 6.23 -12.58 1.72
N GLY A 42 6.85 -13.05 0.63
CA GLY A 42 7.50 -12.18 -0.36
C GLY A 42 6.54 -11.17 -0.97
N LEU A 43 5.33 -11.60 -1.35
CA LEU A 43 4.28 -10.71 -1.88
C LEU A 43 3.82 -9.71 -0.82
N PHE A 44 3.53 -10.17 0.40
CA PHE A 44 3.07 -9.30 1.48
C PHE A 44 4.12 -8.24 1.84
N VAL A 45 5.36 -8.67 2.07
CA VAL A 45 6.47 -7.79 2.45
C VAL A 45 6.84 -6.87 1.28
N GLY A 46 6.94 -7.40 0.06
CA GLY A 46 7.27 -6.63 -1.13
C GLY A 46 6.26 -5.52 -1.40
N GLY A 47 4.97 -5.84 -1.40
CA GLY A 47 3.90 -4.85 -1.55
C GLY A 47 3.89 -3.81 -0.41
N SER A 48 4.11 -4.27 0.83
CA SER A 48 4.22 -3.39 2.00
C SER A 48 5.40 -2.41 1.90
N LEU A 49 6.56 -2.85 1.41
CA LEU A 49 7.72 -1.98 1.22
C LEU A 49 7.46 -0.91 0.16
N VAL A 50 6.76 -1.26 -0.93
CA VAL A 50 6.35 -0.26 -1.94
C VAL A 50 5.40 0.77 -1.32
N ILE A 51 4.41 0.34 -0.53
CA ILE A 51 3.51 1.26 0.20
C ILE A 51 4.30 2.15 1.18
N ALA A 52 5.41 1.66 1.74
CA ALA A 52 6.24 2.41 2.71
C ALA A 52 7.08 3.46 2.01
N GLY A 53 7.60 3.13 0.83
CA GLY A 53 8.26 4.10 -0.06
C GLY A 53 7.28 5.17 -0.51
N LEU A 54 6.08 4.78 -0.91
CA LEU A 54 5.02 5.72 -1.33
C LEU A 54 4.58 6.63 -0.17
N SER A 55 4.44 6.12 1.05
CA SER A 55 4.08 6.95 2.21
C SER A 55 5.16 7.98 2.53
N TYR A 56 6.43 7.64 2.33
CA TYR A 56 7.54 8.57 2.46
C TYR A 56 7.51 9.64 1.35
N ALA A 57 7.30 9.23 0.10
CA ALA A 57 7.25 10.14 -1.05
C ALA A 57 6.04 11.09 -1.01
N LEU A 58 4.90 10.63 -0.51
CA LEU A 58 3.63 11.37 -0.49
C LEU A 58 3.36 12.10 0.83
N ARG A 59 4.27 12.02 1.82
CA ARG A 59 4.09 12.68 3.14
C ARG A 59 3.81 14.19 3.04
N ALA A 60 4.42 14.87 2.07
CA ALA A 60 4.26 16.30 1.86
C ALA A 60 2.91 16.67 1.22
N ALA A 61 2.24 15.70 0.59
CA ALA A 61 0.92 15.87 -0.01
C ALA A 61 -0.23 15.59 0.98
N VAL A 62 0.08 15.22 2.22
CA VAL A 62 -0.92 14.98 3.26
C VAL A 62 -1.50 16.33 3.71
N PRO A 63 -2.84 16.52 3.69
CA PRO A 63 -3.46 17.76 4.14
C PRO A 63 -3.10 18.06 5.60
N ALA A 64 -2.67 19.30 5.90
CA ALA A 64 -2.27 19.69 7.25
C ALA A 64 -3.37 19.43 8.30
N GLY A 65 -4.65 19.62 7.96
CA GLY A 65 -5.78 19.33 8.84
C GLY A 65 -6.03 17.85 9.12
N SER A 66 -5.39 16.93 8.38
CA SER A 66 -5.46 15.49 8.62
C SER A 66 -4.36 14.97 9.55
N VAL A 67 -3.37 15.80 9.86
CA VAL A 67 -2.28 15.49 10.78
C VAL A 67 -2.65 16.05 12.16
N LYS A 68 -3.06 15.19 13.08
CA LYS A 68 -3.26 15.58 14.49
C LYS A 68 -1.94 16.06 15.10
N ALA A 69 -1.99 16.99 16.05
CA ALA A 69 -0.80 17.48 16.76
C ALA A 69 0.07 16.32 17.25
N GLY A 70 1.36 16.33 16.89
CA GLY A 70 2.33 15.29 17.26
C GLY A 70 2.33 14.01 16.40
N LYS A 71 1.47 13.89 15.38
CA LYS A 71 1.54 12.75 14.44
C LYS A 71 2.42 13.05 13.23
N ASP A 72 3.20 12.07 12.81
CA ASP A 72 3.98 12.13 11.58
C ASP A 72 3.05 11.97 10.36
N ALA A 73 3.14 12.92 9.41
CA ALA A 73 2.41 12.88 8.14
C ALA A 73 2.69 11.59 7.35
N ARG A 74 3.89 11.01 7.47
CA ARG A 74 4.23 9.71 6.87
C ARG A 74 3.34 8.59 7.40
N VAL A 75 3.06 8.57 8.70
CA VAL A 75 2.19 7.56 9.33
C VAL A 75 0.75 7.73 8.86
N VAL A 76 0.29 8.97 8.71
CA VAL A 76 -1.03 9.26 8.15
C VAL A 76 -1.11 8.79 6.69
N ALA A 77 -0.11 9.10 5.86
CA ALA A 77 -0.04 8.64 4.47
C ALA A 77 -0.01 7.11 4.37
N TRP A 78 0.81 6.45 5.19
CA TRP A 78 0.88 4.99 5.27
C TRP A 78 -0.50 4.39 5.58
N ASN A 79 -1.17 4.88 6.62
CA ASN A 79 -2.49 4.35 7.00
C ASN A 79 -3.52 4.52 5.88
N ARG A 80 -3.51 5.66 5.18
CA ARG A 80 -4.44 5.86 4.05
C ARG A 80 -4.16 4.88 2.91
N LEU A 81 -2.89 4.69 2.55
CA LEU A 81 -2.48 3.79 1.48
C LEU A 81 -2.70 2.31 1.85
N ALA A 82 -2.30 1.89 3.05
CA ALA A 82 -2.44 0.53 3.54
C ALA A 82 -3.92 0.11 3.71
N LEU A 83 -4.82 1.07 3.98
CA LEU A 83 -6.26 0.83 4.07
C LEU A 83 -6.98 0.91 2.71
N GLY A 84 -6.28 1.13 1.59
CA GLY A 84 -6.92 1.20 0.28
C GLY A 84 -7.67 2.51 0.01
N ARG A 85 -7.57 3.53 0.87
CA ARG A 85 -8.39 4.76 0.77
C ARG A 85 -8.06 5.59 -0.47
N GLU A 86 -6.84 5.45 -0.99
CA GLU A 86 -6.38 6.18 -2.18
C GLU A 86 -6.68 5.43 -3.49
N LEU A 87 -7.27 4.23 -3.46
CA LEU A 87 -7.51 3.42 -4.67
C LEU A 87 -8.35 4.16 -5.73
N PRO A 88 -9.48 4.82 -5.40
CA PRO A 88 -10.25 5.56 -6.40
C PRO A 88 -9.45 6.74 -6.99
N GLY A 89 -8.67 7.43 -6.15
CA GLY A 89 -7.83 8.56 -6.58
C GLY A 89 -6.70 8.11 -7.50
N ALA A 90 -6.02 7.01 -7.15
CA ALA A 90 -4.96 6.43 -7.96
C ALA A 90 -5.50 5.93 -9.32
N TRP A 91 -6.67 5.30 -9.32
CA TRP A 91 -7.33 4.83 -10.54
C TRP A 91 -7.72 5.97 -11.47
N ARG A 92 -8.22 7.10 -10.93
CA ARG A 92 -8.44 8.33 -11.72
C ARG A 92 -7.13 8.89 -12.25
N ALA A 93 -6.11 9.01 -11.41
CA ALA A 93 -4.82 9.56 -11.80
C ALA A 93 -4.16 8.80 -12.96
N VAL A 94 -4.29 7.46 -12.99
CA VAL A 94 -3.78 6.64 -14.09
C VAL A 94 -4.61 6.84 -15.36
N ARG A 95 -5.95 6.89 -15.26
CA ARG A 95 -6.85 7.03 -16.42
C ARG A 95 -6.87 8.43 -17.04
N GLY A 96 -6.52 9.47 -16.29
CA GLY A 96 -6.49 10.87 -16.77
C GLY A 96 -7.61 11.68 -16.16
#